data_AF-A0AA43CG32-F1
#
_entry.id   AF-A0AA43CG32-F1
#
_cell.length_a   1.000
_cell.length_b   1.000
_cell.length_c   1.000
_cell.angle_alpha   90.00
_cell.angle_beta   90.00
_cell.angle_gamma   90.00
#
_symmetry.space_group_name_H-M   'P 1'
#
loop_
_entity.id
_entity.type
_entity.pdbx_description
1 polymer ?
#
loop_
_entity_poly.entity_id
_entity_poly.type
_entity_poly.pdbx_seq_one_letter_code
_entity_poly.pdbx_strand_id
1 'polypeptide(L)'
;MSKAILSRCFATVLVVVGMVAPAHAGNIRLVWDASPGAIGYEIHYGLSSQNYTNSVRAGNVVSFDLEGLADCTEWFIAVRAQFPDGVRSEFSREISGWTRPRTDQFSPNAVEQGQTRLLQLTGGSFSPGTEFRLQVQRVPKDKDGLPLIHLADATVTGCGNAELLLTTEPGARGQRAMETGVMSAFLEVLSPEGLFSVRRFPLEIVLDEARFDINRSTAQTLDRVDGSDLAWLSFAYGSDEVEARFNADADLDGDGLVDGWDLALLSAVFGHCFDGETWSDSYCNTMAR
;
A
#
# COMPACT_ATOMS: atom_id res chain seq x y z
N MET A 1 62.61 -1.20 54.18
CA MET A 1 61.96 -0.13 53.39
C MET A 1 61.00 -0.77 52.40
N SER A 2 59.72 -0.82 52.75
CA SER A 2 58.64 -1.41 51.93
C SER A 2 58.08 -0.35 50.98
N LYS A 3 57.96 -0.64 49.69
CA LYS A 3 57.33 0.24 48.69
C LYS A 3 55.93 -0.28 48.38
N ALA A 4 54.91 0.49 48.75
CA ALA A 4 53.50 0.23 48.46
C ALA A 4 53.19 0.51 46.97
N ILE A 5 52.48 -0.42 46.33
CA ILE A 5 51.98 -0.29 44.96
C ILE A 5 50.57 0.33 45.04
N LEU A 6 50.39 1.55 44.52
CA LEU A 6 49.07 2.17 44.37
C LEU A 6 48.32 1.51 43.20
N SER A 7 47.23 0.81 43.52
CA SER A 7 46.25 0.32 42.55
C SER A 7 45.33 1.47 42.13
N ARG A 8 45.31 1.82 40.83
CA ARG A 8 44.39 2.81 40.25
C ARG A 8 43.11 2.09 39.84
N CYS A 9 42.02 2.31 40.57
CA CYS A 9 40.66 1.95 40.13
C CYS A 9 40.27 2.82 38.91
N PHE A 10 40.11 2.19 37.75
CA PHE A 10 39.49 2.80 36.58
C PHE A 10 38.00 2.49 36.64
N ALA A 11 37.16 3.48 36.95
CA ALA A 11 35.72 3.33 36.91
C ALA A 11 35.24 3.56 35.46
N THR A 12 34.76 2.50 34.80
CA THR A 12 34.18 2.57 33.45
C THR A 12 32.79 3.19 33.54
N VAL A 13 32.60 4.37 32.94
CA VAL A 13 31.27 4.99 32.78
C VAL A 13 30.56 4.32 31.61
N LEU A 14 29.51 3.55 31.89
CA LEU A 14 28.61 2.99 30.87
C LEU A 14 27.63 4.09 30.44
N VAL A 15 27.87 4.70 29.27
CA VAL A 15 26.91 5.61 28.64
C VAL A 15 25.81 4.77 28.01
N VAL A 16 24.66 4.68 28.67
CA VAL A 16 23.43 4.15 28.06
C VAL A 16 22.90 5.23 27.12
N VAL A 17 23.21 5.10 25.83
CA VAL A 17 22.53 5.87 24.79
C VAL A 17 21.12 5.31 24.70
N GLY A 18 20.16 5.98 25.33
CA GLY A 18 18.75 5.66 25.17
C GLY A 18 18.37 5.81 23.70
N MET A 19 17.81 4.76 23.11
CA MET A 19 17.17 4.85 21.80
C MET A 19 15.97 5.79 21.96
N VAL A 20 16.15 7.07 21.65
CA VAL A 20 15.01 7.98 21.46
C VAL A 20 14.43 7.59 20.11
N ALA A 21 13.40 6.74 20.13
CA ALA A 21 12.59 6.52 18.96
C ALA A 21 12.02 7.88 18.51
N PRO A 22 11.97 8.19 17.20
CA PRO A 22 11.30 9.40 16.74
C PRO A 22 9.87 9.39 17.28
N ALA A 23 9.56 10.33 18.18
CA ALA A 23 8.20 10.55 18.62
C ALA A 23 7.49 11.30 17.48
N HIS A 24 6.75 10.56 16.67
CA HIS A 24 5.84 11.17 15.71
C HIS A 24 4.68 11.81 16.47
N ALA A 25 4.47 13.10 16.19
CA ALA A 25 3.35 13.87 16.73
C ALA A 25 2.15 13.71 15.79
N GLY A 26 1.25 12.79 16.14
CA GLY A 26 -0.02 12.60 15.46
C GLY A 26 -1.02 13.71 15.77
N ASN A 27 -2.11 13.74 15.00
CA ASN A 27 -3.20 14.68 15.18
C ASN A 27 -4.59 14.03 15.10
N ILE A 28 -5.57 14.67 15.74
CA ILE A 28 -6.99 14.31 15.66
C ILE A 28 -7.78 15.56 15.29
N ARG A 29 -8.58 15.50 14.22
CA ARG A 29 -9.48 16.60 13.86
C ARG A 29 -10.81 16.46 14.59
N LEU A 30 -11.13 17.44 15.42
CA LEU A 30 -12.35 17.50 16.20
C LEU A 30 -13.34 18.46 15.54
N VAL A 31 -14.62 18.10 15.58
CA VAL A 31 -15.75 18.93 15.11
C VAL A 31 -16.89 18.78 16.10
N TRP A 32 -17.53 19.89 16.47
CA TRP A 32 -18.65 19.91 17.42
C TRP A 32 -19.67 21.00 17.08
N ASP A 33 -20.89 20.86 17.60
CA ASP A 33 -21.93 21.87 17.41
C ASP A 33 -21.72 23.09 18.32
N ALA A 34 -22.08 24.27 17.80
CA ALA A 34 -21.99 25.50 18.57
C ALA A 34 -22.93 25.49 19.79
N SER A 35 -22.46 26.02 20.91
CA SER A 35 -23.23 26.16 22.14
C SER A 35 -23.74 27.61 22.21
N PRO A 36 -25.06 27.83 22.34
CA PRO A 36 -25.63 29.17 22.30
C PRO A 36 -25.03 30.10 23.37
N GLY A 37 -24.44 31.23 22.93
CA GLY A 37 -23.85 32.23 23.83
C GLY A 37 -22.41 31.92 24.28
N ALA A 38 -21.81 30.83 23.82
CA ALA A 38 -20.40 30.53 24.08
C ALA A 38 -19.48 31.58 23.42
N ILE A 39 -18.44 31.98 24.15
CA ILE A 39 -17.37 32.87 23.66
C ILE A 39 -16.06 32.13 23.35
N GLY A 40 -16.03 30.82 23.60
CA GLY A 40 -14.89 29.98 23.30
C GLY A 40 -15.05 28.56 23.80
N TYR A 41 -14.11 27.71 23.39
CA TYR A 41 -14.07 26.30 23.75
C TYR A 41 -12.71 25.89 24.30
N GLU A 42 -12.73 24.92 25.19
CA GLU A 42 -11.55 24.23 25.70
C GLU A 42 -11.69 22.73 25.46
N ILE A 43 -10.65 22.14 24.91
CA ILE A 43 -10.55 20.71 24.65
C ILE A 43 -9.77 20.09 25.79
N HIS A 44 -10.29 19.01 26.37
CA HIS A 44 -9.69 18.26 27.45
C HIS A 44 -9.44 16.85 26.96
N TYR A 45 -8.24 16.32 27.20
CA TYR A 45 -7.84 15.02 26.69
C TYR A 45 -6.87 14.29 27.61
N GLY A 46 -6.89 12.95 27.53
CA GLY A 46 -6.07 12.08 28.36
C GLY A 46 -6.03 10.64 27.86
N LEU A 47 -5.37 9.78 28.64
CA LEU A 47 -5.16 8.36 28.33
C LEU A 47 -6.16 7.44 29.05
N SER A 48 -7.16 8.00 29.73
CA SER A 48 -8.16 7.24 30.46
C SER A 48 -9.50 7.97 30.41
N SER A 49 -10.57 7.21 30.20
CA SER A 49 -11.93 7.74 30.14
C SER A 49 -12.24 8.59 31.37
N GLN A 50 -12.79 9.78 31.13
CA GLN A 50 -13.19 10.79 32.11
C GLN A 50 -12.04 11.31 33.00
N ASN A 51 -10.78 11.01 32.67
CA ASN A 51 -9.60 11.52 33.36
C ASN A 51 -8.68 12.25 32.36
N TYR A 52 -8.98 13.53 32.17
CA TYR A 52 -8.25 14.40 31.25
C TYR A 52 -7.10 15.09 31.97
N THR A 53 -5.87 14.72 31.63
CA THR A 53 -4.66 15.28 32.23
C THR A 53 -4.12 16.50 31.48
N ASN A 54 -4.61 16.74 30.26
CA ASN A 54 -4.20 17.85 29.40
C ASN A 54 -5.41 18.66 28.94
N SER A 55 -5.20 19.95 28.70
CA SER A 55 -6.19 20.81 28.05
C SER A 55 -5.57 21.85 27.12
N VAL A 56 -6.33 22.27 26.12
CA VAL A 56 -5.96 23.33 25.19
C VAL A 56 -7.16 24.24 24.92
N ARG A 57 -6.92 25.55 24.85
CA ARG A 57 -7.95 26.53 24.48
C ARG A 57 -8.06 26.58 22.96
N ALA A 58 -9.22 26.19 22.44
CA ALA A 58 -9.51 26.21 21.01
C ALA A 58 -9.97 27.59 20.52
N GLY A 59 -10.46 28.46 21.42
CA GLY A 59 -11.06 29.74 21.05
C GLY A 59 -12.50 29.59 20.57
N ASN A 60 -13.06 30.60 19.91
CA ASN A 60 -14.44 30.59 19.42
C ASN A 60 -14.55 29.94 18.03
N VAL A 61 -14.32 28.62 18.00
CA VAL A 61 -14.39 27.78 16.80
C VAL A 61 -15.24 26.54 17.07
N VAL A 62 -15.70 25.87 16.02
CA VAL A 62 -16.47 24.61 16.08
C VAL A 62 -15.68 23.42 15.52
N SER A 63 -14.41 23.63 15.20
CA SER A 63 -13.49 22.60 14.76
C SER A 63 -12.08 22.93 15.21
N PHE A 64 -11.28 21.90 15.54
CA PHE A 64 -9.91 22.08 16.00
C PHE A 64 -9.07 20.85 15.66
N ASP A 65 -7.86 21.08 15.12
CA ASP A 65 -6.88 20.02 14.91
C ASP A 65 -6.02 19.90 16.18
N LEU A 66 -6.26 18.84 16.95
CA LEU A 66 -5.50 18.54 18.17
C LEU A 66 -4.21 17.83 17.77
N GLU A 67 -3.08 18.52 17.88
CA GLU A 67 -1.75 18.05 17.47
C GLU A 67 -0.88 17.65 18.67
N GLY A 68 0.30 17.07 18.39
CA GLY A 68 1.26 16.72 19.45
C GLY A 68 0.91 15.45 20.21
N LEU A 69 -0.01 14.64 19.67
CA LEU A 69 -0.47 13.40 20.28
C LEU A 69 0.49 12.27 19.94
N ALA A 70 0.73 11.38 20.89
CA ALA A 70 1.45 10.14 20.59
C ALA A 70 0.60 9.25 19.68
N ASP A 71 1.21 8.73 18.62
CA ASP A 71 0.62 7.68 17.79
C ASP A 71 0.39 6.40 18.60
N CYS A 72 -0.37 5.46 18.03
CA CYS A 72 -0.58 4.14 18.63
C CYS A 72 -1.20 4.17 20.02
N THR A 73 -1.90 5.26 20.33
CA THR A 73 -2.40 5.55 21.66
C THR A 73 -3.87 5.92 21.52
N GLU A 74 -4.71 5.29 22.34
CA GLU A 74 -6.11 5.69 22.45
C GLU A 74 -6.22 6.95 23.32
N TRP A 75 -6.79 8.00 22.74
CA TRP A 75 -7.02 9.27 23.40
C TRP A 75 -8.50 9.42 23.73
N PHE A 76 -8.79 9.82 24.95
CA PHE A 76 -10.14 10.18 25.42
C PHE A 76 -10.26 11.70 25.41
N ILE A 77 -11.28 12.23 24.75
CA ILE A 77 -11.40 13.66 24.43
C ILE A 77 -12.82 14.15 24.72
N ALA A 78 -12.92 15.29 25.41
CA ALA A 78 -14.17 16.03 25.58
C ALA A 78 -13.96 17.53 25.40
N VAL A 79 -15.02 18.23 25.01
CA VAL A 79 -15.02 19.68 24.79
C VAL A 79 -15.94 20.33 25.82
N ARG A 80 -15.56 21.51 26.33
CA ARG A 80 -16.45 22.36 27.13
C ARG A 80 -16.48 23.78 26.60
N ALA A 81 -17.66 24.40 26.66
CA ALA A 81 -17.87 25.79 26.28
C ALA A 81 -17.52 26.74 27.43
N GLN A 82 -17.09 27.95 27.09
CA GLN A 82 -16.85 29.06 28.00
C GLN A 82 -17.81 30.21 27.68
N PHE A 83 -18.34 30.85 28.72
CA PHE A 83 -19.32 31.94 28.61
C PHE A 83 -18.75 33.29 29.14
N PRO A 84 -19.36 34.44 28.77
CA PRO A 84 -18.87 35.77 29.13
C PRO A 84 -18.68 36.04 30.63
N ASP A 85 -19.49 35.38 31.47
CA ASP A 85 -19.45 35.46 32.94
C ASP A 85 -18.34 34.59 33.56
N GLY A 86 -17.54 33.90 32.74
CA GLY A 86 -16.50 32.98 33.17
C GLY A 86 -17.02 31.57 33.52
N VAL A 87 -18.33 31.33 33.41
CA VAL A 87 -18.92 30.01 33.59
C VAL A 87 -18.50 29.09 32.45
N ARG A 88 -18.36 27.80 32.77
CA ARG A 88 -18.09 26.74 31.80
C ARG A 88 -19.25 25.78 31.77
N SER A 89 -19.56 25.23 30.60
CA SER A 89 -20.52 24.13 30.50
C SER A 89 -19.99 22.87 31.19
N GLU A 90 -20.87 21.90 31.39
CA GLU A 90 -20.48 20.50 31.52
C GLU A 90 -19.67 20.05 30.30
N PHE A 91 -18.94 18.96 30.46
CA PHE A 91 -18.27 18.31 29.33
C PHE A 91 -19.27 17.80 28.29
N SER A 92 -18.86 17.85 27.03
CA SER A 92 -19.53 17.12 25.96
C SER A 92 -19.55 15.61 26.25
N ARG A 93 -20.29 14.87 25.43
CA ARG A 93 -20.04 13.42 25.31
C ARG A 93 -18.56 13.22 24.99
N GLU A 94 -17.93 12.30 25.71
CA GLU A 94 -16.56 11.88 25.44
C GLU A 94 -16.52 11.10 24.12
N ILE A 95 -15.47 11.33 23.34
CA ILE A 95 -15.09 10.49 22.22
C ILE A 95 -13.74 9.85 22.53
N SER A 96 -13.49 8.67 21.97
CA SER A 96 -12.16 8.06 21.98
C SER A 96 -11.72 7.69 20.56
N GLY A 97 -10.42 7.61 20.37
CA GLY A 97 -9.83 7.24 19.09
C GLY A 97 -8.33 7.39 19.06
N TRP A 98 -7.72 6.88 18.00
CA TRP A 98 -6.30 7.04 17.73
C TRP A 98 -6.04 8.29 16.89
N THR A 99 -4.78 8.69 16.77
CA THR A 99 -4.40 9.77 15.84
C THR A 99 -4.67 9.36 14.40
N ARG A 100 -4.73 10.35 13.49
CA ARG A 100 -4.89 10.09 12.06
C ARG A 100 -3.88 9.04 11.60
N PRO A 101 -4.30 7.98 10.87
CA PRO A 101 -3.37 6.98 10.38
C PRO A 101 -2.31 7.63 9.51
N ARG A 102 -1.11 7.10 9.54
CA ARG A 102 0.00 7.54 8.69
C ARG A 102 0.57 6.34 7.97
N THR A 103 0.93 6.55 6.72
CA THR A 103 1.65 5.58 5.92
C THR A 103 3.03 6.12 5.55
N ASP A 104 4.07 5.37 5.91
CA ASP A 104 5.47 5.74 5.71
C ASP A 104 6.10 5.00 4.53
N GLN A 105 5.95 3.68 4.46
CA GLN A 105 6.52 2.88 3.37
C GLN A 105 5.61 1.73 2.94
N PHE A 106 5.84 1.29 1.71
CA PHE A 106 5.25 0.11 1.08
C PHE A 106 6.36 -0.75 0.48
N SER A 107 6.30 -2.06 0.70
CA SER A 107 7.27 -2.98 0.12
C SER A 107 6.68 -4.39 -0.07
N PRO A 108 6.90 -5.05 -1.22
CA PRO A 108 7.48 -4.48 -2.44
C PRO A 108 6.54 -3.45 -3.07
N ASN A 109 7.04 -2.60 -3.95
CA ASN A 109 6.24 -1.71 -4.79
C ASN A 109 6.11 -2.25 -6.23
N ALA A 110 6.32 -3.56 -6.40
CA ALA A 110 6.24 -4.29 -7.65
C ALA A 110 5.42 -5.57 -7.45
N VAL A 111 4.54 -5.88 -8.42
CA VAL A 111 3.75 -7.11 -8.47
C VAL A 111 3.74 -7.63 -9.91
N GLU A 112 3.96 -8.92 -10.09
CA GLU A 112 3.92 -9.57 -11.40
C GLU A 112 2.48 -9.79 -11.86
N GLN A 113 2.21 -9.66 -13.17
CA GLN A 113 0.92 -10.03 -13.78
C GLN A 113 0.49 -11.44 -13.37
N GLY A 114 -0.81 -11.66 -13.18
CA GLY A 114 -1.36 -12.98 -12.87
C GLY A 114 -1.00 -13.49 -11.48
N GLN A 115 -0.45 -12.65 -10.60
CA GLN A 115 -0.07 -13.06 -9.26
C GLN A 115 -0.90 -12.39 -8.18
N THR A 116 -0.93 -13.09 -7.04
CA THR A 116 -1.30 -12.52 -5.76
C THR A 116 -0.06 -12.36 -4.90
N ARG A 117 0.21 -11.13 -4.45
CA ARG A 117 1.43 -10.76 -3.71
C ARG A 117 1.09 -10.12 -2.37
N LEU A 118 1.82 -10.52 -1.34
CA LEU A 118 1.76 -9.88 -0.03
C LEU A 118 2.61 -8.61 -0.04
N LEU A 119 1.98 -7.47 0.24
CA LEU A 119 2.64 -6.19 0.44
C LEU A 119 2.68 -5.84 1.93
N GLN A 120 3.84 -5.40 2.38
CA GLN A 120 4.08 -4.92 3.74
C GLN A 120 3.95 -3.40 3.76
N LEU A 121 3.11 -2.91 4.67
CA LEU A 121 2.87 -1.51 4.91
C LEU A 121 3.43 -1.12 6.26
N THR A 122 4.27 -0.06 6.30
CA THR A 122 4.72 0.55 7.55
C THR A 122 4.18 1.96 7.72
N GLY A 123 3.93 2.34 8.97
CA GLY A 123 3.26 3.60 9.29
C GLY A 123 3.00 3.79 10.77
N GLY A 124 1.87 4.40 11.09
CA GLY A 124 1.43 4.64 12.44
C GLY A 124 -0.07 4.78 12.55
N SER A 125 -0.59 4.52 13.74
CA SER A 125 -2.00 4.65 14.11
C SER A 125 -2.97 3.84 13.25
N PHE A 126 -2.58 2.63 12.85
CA PHE A 126 -3.49 1.61 12.35
C PHE A 126 -4.21 0.97 13.55
N SER A 127 -5.33 1.54 13.96
CA SER A 127 -6.17 1.03 15.04
C SER A 127 -6.95 -0.23 14.59
N PRO A 128 -7.41 -1.08 15.52
CA PRO A 128 -8.26 -2.21 15.18
C PRO A 128 -9.50 -1.76 14.40
N GLY A 129 -9.78 -2.40 13.26
CA GLY A 129 -10.86 -2.02 12.35
C GLY A 129 -10.48 -0.97 11.30
N THR A 130 -9.20 -0.61 11.20
CA THR A 130 -8.69 0.20 10.08
C THR A 130 -8.99 -0.50 8.75
N GLU A 131 -9.58 0.24 7.81
CA GLU A 131 -9.84 -0.19 6.44
C GLU A 131 -8.77 0.34 5.48
N PHE A 132 -8.44 -0.46 4.47
CA PHE A 132 -7.50 -0.11 3.42
C PHE A 132 -8.21 -0.13 2.06
N ARG A 133 -8.08 0.96 1.29
CA ARG A 133 -8.71 1.08 -0.03
C ARG A 133 -7.67 1.47 -1.06
N LEU A 134 -7.39 0.56 -1.98
CA LEU A 134 -6.47 0.77 -3.08
C LEU A 134 -7.21 1.29 -4.31
N GLN A 135 -6.66 2.34 -4.93
CA GLN A 135 -7.07 2.82 -6.23
C GLN A 135 -5.84 2.92 -7.13
N VAL A 136 -5.89 2.28 -8.29
CA VAL A 136 -4.84 2.35 -9.30
C VAL A 136 -5.41 3.08 -10.52
N GLN A 137 -4.60 3.93 -11.16
CA GLN A 137 -5.04 4.66 -12.35
C GLN A 137 -5.06 3.73 -13.57
N ARG A 138 -6.05 3.91 -14.46
CA ARG A 138 -6.16 3.19 -15.75
C ARG A 138 -6.16 1.67 -15.61
N VAL A 139 -6.90 1.15 -14.64
CA VAL A 139 -7.00 -0.30 -14.43
C VAL A 139 -7.90 -0.93 -15.50
N PRO A 140 -7.39 -1.87 -16.30
CA PRO A 140 -8.22 -2.72 -17.14
C PRO A 140 -9.27 -3.46 -16.34
N LYS A 141 -10.32 -3.91 -17.02
CA LYS A 141 -11.40 -4.69 -16.40
C LYS A 141 -11.56 -6.02 -17.10
N ASP A 142 -11.97 -7.03 -16.34
CA ASP A 142 -12.38 -8.30 -16.91
C ASP A 142 -13.72 -8.18 -17.63
N LYS A 143 -14.14 -9.30 -18.24
CA LYS A 143 -15.44 -9.43 -18.93
C LYS A 143 -16.66 -9.14 -18.04
N ASP A 144 -16.52 -9.24 -16.72
CA ASP A 144 -17.58 -9.01 -15.73
C ASP A 144 -17.53 -7.57 -15.18
N GLY A 145 -16.57 -6.76 -15.64
CA GLY A 145 -16.40 -5.36 -15.29
C GLY A 145 -15.61 -5.12 -13.99
N LEU A 146 -14.97 -6.16 -13.45
CA LEU A 146 -14.15 -6.09 -12.25
C LEU A 146 -12.72 -5.63 -12.60
N PRO A 147 -12.09 -4.81 -11.74
CA PRO A 147 -10.72 -4.36 -11.97
C PRO A 147 -9.74 -5.53 -11.90
N LEU A 148 -8.82 -5.60 -12.86
CA LEU A 148 -7.79 -6.65 -12.89
C LEU A 148 -6.80 -6.56 -11.72
N ILE A 149 -6.73 -5.41 -11.05
CA ILE A 149 -5.96 -5.23 -9.83
C ILE A 149 -6.85 -4.81 -8.66
N HIS A 150 -6.78 -5.55 -7.56
CA HIS A 150 -7.57 -5.28 -6.35
C HIS A 150 -6.90 -5.85 -5.10
N LEU A 151 -7.22 -5.26 -3.95
CA LEU A 151 -6.89 -5.86 -2.66
C LEU A 151 -7.81 -7.05 -2.41
N ALA A 152 -7.23 -8.25 -2.34
CA ALA A 152 -7.94 -9.47 -1.96
C ALA A 152 -8.17 -9.54 -0.45
N ASP A 153 -7.21 -9.03 0.33
CA ASP A 153 -7.31 -8.96 1.78
C ASP A 153 -6.40 -7.84 2.34
N ALA A 154 -6.69 -7.39 3.56
CA ALA A 154 -5.87 -6.44 4.28
C ALA A 154 -5.97 -6.67 5.79
N THR A 155 -4.83 -6.92 6.43
CA THR A 155 -4.75 -7.25 7.86
C THR A 155 -3.81 -6.27 8.58
N VAL A 156 -4.30 -5.63 9.63
CA VAL A 156 -3.44 -4.87 10.56
C VAL A 156 -2.68 -5.85 11.45
N THR A 157 -1.36 -5.84 11.36
CA THR A 157 -0.48 -6.72 12.15
C THR A 157 0.12 -6.01 13.37
N GLY A 158 0.05 -4.68 13.40
CA GLY A 158 0.36 -3.86 14.57
C GLY A 158 0.03 -2.39 14.30
N CYS A 159 0.17 -1.52 15.31
CA CYS A 159 -0.18 -0.11 15.14
C CYS A 159 0.52 0.57 13.94
N GLY A 160 1.76 0.20 13.67
CA GLY A 160 2.53 0.76 12.55
C GLY A 160 2.75 -0.22 11.41
N ASN A 161 2.08 -1.38 11.40
CA ASN A 161 2.31 -2.43 10.41
C ASN A 161 0.98 -3.03 9.92
N ALA A 162 0.89 -3.22 8.61
CA ALA A 162 -0.20 -3.96 8.00
C ALA A 162 0.29 -4.78 6.82
N GLU A 163 -0.44 -5.85 6.53
CA GLU A 163 -0.21 -6.75 5.42
C GLU A 163 -1.36 -6.63 4.44
N LEU A 164 -1.08 -6.31 3.18
CA LEU A 164 -2.06 -6.15 2.12
C LEU A 164 -1.84 -7.24 1.08
N LEU A 165 -2.86 -8.06 0.82
CA LEU A 165 -2.81 -9.07 -0.21
C LEU A 165 -3.34 -8.46 -1.52
N LEU A 166 -2.43 -8.18 -2.46
CA LEU A 166 -2.74 -7.54 -3.73
C LEU A 166 -2.79 -8.59 -4.85
N THR A 167 -3.88 -8.62 -5.60
CA THR A 167 -4.09 -9.55 -6.71
C THR A 167 -4.10 -8.79 -8.04
N THR A 168 -3.46 -9.35 -9.06
CA THR A 168 -3.32 -8.81 -10.43
C THR A 168 -3.80 -9.84 -11.46
N GLU A 169 -5.05 -10.27 -11.37
CA GLU A 169 -5.62 -11.34 -12.20
C GLU A 169 -6.46 -10.78 -13.34
N PRO A 170 -6.64 -11.51 -14.46
CA PRO A 170 -6.14 -12.85 -14.72
C PRO A 170 -4.77 -12.90 -15.40
N GLY A 171 -3.94 -13.86 -14.98
CA GLY A 171 -2.77 -14.34 -15.77
C GLY A 171 -3.09 -15.50 -16.72
N ALA A 172 -4.34 -15.98 -16.69
CA ALA A 172 -4.76 -17.14 -17.48
C ALA A 172 -4.83 -16.84 -18.99
N ARG A 173 -4.53 -17.84 -19.81
CA ARG A 173 -4.59 -17.73 -21.28
C ARG A 173 -5.95 -17.33 -21.81
N GLY A 174 -5.94 -16.57 -22.89
CA GLY A 174 -7.10 -16.03 -23.56
C GLY A 174 -7.88 -15.01 -22.72
N GLN A 175 -7.33 -14.57 -21.59
CA GLN A 175 -7.86 -13.47 -20.81
C GLN A 175 -6.94 -12.27 -20.95
N ARG A 176 -7.53 -11.07 -20.85
CA ARG A 176 -6.76 -9.84 -20.81
C ARG A 176 -5.93 -9.79 -19.53
N ALA A 177 -4.62 -9.58 -19.66
CA ALA A 177 -3.74 -9.38 -18.51
C ALA A 177 -3.76 -7.93 -18.01
N MET A 178 -3.18 -7.72 -16.84
CA MET A 178 -3.00 -6.38 -16.28
C MET A 178 -1.93 -5.60 -17.05
N GLU A 179 -2.22 -4.37 -17.48
CA GLU A 179 -1.23 -3.50 -18.14
C GLU A 179 0.08 -3.40 -17.33
N THR A 180 1.23 -3.64 -17.97
CA THR A 180 2.55 -3.60 -17.34
C THR A 180 3.10 -2.18 -17.19
N GLY A 181 4.13 -2.05 -16.36
CA GLY A 181 4.85 -0.80 -16.14
C GLY A 181 4.46 -0.07 -14.86
N VAL A 182 4.96 1.15 -14.71
CA VAL A 182 4.81 1.93 -13.47
C VAL A 182 3.53 2.77 -13.51
N MET A 183 2.59 2.42 -12.65
CA MET A 183 1.31 3.09 -12.49
C MET A 183 1.29 3.98 -11.23
N SER A 184 0.46 5.03 -11.25
CA SER A 184 0.17 5.80 -10.04
C SER A 184 -0.93 5.13 -9.24
N ALA A 185 -0.61 4.70 -8.02
CA ALA A 185 -1.55 4.13 -7.07
C ALA A 185 -1.80 5.07 -5.88
N PHE A 186 -2.98 4.94 -5.27
CA PHE A 186 -3.39 5.63 -4.07
C PHE A 186 -3.88 4.59 -3.06
N LEU A 187 -3.31 4.61 -1.86
CA LEU A 187 -3.91 3.91 -0.73
C LEU A 187 -4.56 4.91 0.20
N GLU A 188 -5.87 4.77 0.39
CA GLU A 188 -6.59 5.39 1.48
C GLU A 188 -6.58 4.43 2.68
N VAL A 189 -6.14 4.94 3.83
CA VAL A 189 -6.18 4.25 5.12
C VAL A 189 -7.20 4.97 5.98
N LEU A 190 -8.28 4.27 6.35
CA LEU A 190 -9.42 4.83 7.07
C LEU A 190 -9.53 4.17 8.44
N SER A 191 -9.50 4.97 9.50
CA SER A 191 -9.75 4.51 10.86
C SER A 191 -11.26 4.34 11.11
N PRO A 192 -11.67 3.51 12.09
CA PRO A 192 -13.09 3.33 12.45
C PRO A 192 -13.81 4.63 12.83
N GLU A 193 -13.07 5.63 13.33
CA GLU A 193 -13.57 6.94 13.74
C GLU A 193 -13.75 7.91 12.56
N GLY A 194 -13.43 7.47 11.34
CA GLY A 194 -13.54 8.26 10.11
C GLY A 194 -12.34 9.17 9.83
N LEU A 195 -11.25 9.05 10.58
CA LEU A 195 -9.99 9.71 10.24
C LEU A 195 -9.33 8.95 9.12
N PHE A 196 -8.78 9.65 8.13
CA PHE A 196 -8.14 9.01 6.99
C PHE A 196 -6.81 9.65 6.62
N SER A 197 -5.98 8.88 5.95
CA SER A 197 -4.84 9.38 5.20
C SER A 197 -4.82 8.77 3.81
N VAL A 198 -4.25 9.51 2.86
CA VAL A 198 -4.06 9.03 1.50
C VAL A 198 -2.59 9.10 1.17
N ARG A 199 -2.01 7.99 0.73
CA ARG A 199 -0.64 7.93 0.24
C ARG A 199 -0.65 7.58 -1.24
N ARG A 200 -0.06 8.45 -2.06
CA ARG A 200 0.27 8.16 -3.45
C ARG A 200 1.63 7.45 -3.51
N PHE A 201 1.73 6.41 -4.32
CA PHE A 201 2.97 5.70 -4.56
C PHE A 201 3.03 5.14 -5.99
N PRO A 202 4.23 4.98 -6.56
CA PRO A 202 4.41 4.23 -7.80
C PRO A 202 4.24 2.74 -7.51
N LEU A 203 3.40 2.08 -8.30
CA LEU A 203 3.25 0.63 -8.30
C LEU A 203 3.70 0.11 -9.66
N GLU A 204 4.72 -0.75 -9.67
CA GLU A 204 5.19 -1.41 -10.87
C GLU A 204 4.42 -2.72 -11.07
N ILE A 205 3.79 -2.86 -12.23
CA ILE A 205 3.27 -4.13 -12.70
C ILE A 205 4.34 -4.76 -13.59
N VAL A 206 4.92 -5.84 -13.10
CA VAL A 206 5.96 -6.60 -13.80
C VAL A 206 5.28 -7.59 -14.74
N LEU A 207 5.80 -7.71 -15.96
CA LEU A 207 5.34 -8.68 -16.93
C LEU A 207 5.54 -10.11 -16.40
N ASP A 208 4.55 -10.99 -16.60
CA ASP A 208 4.74 -12.43 -16.40
C ASP A 208 5.40 -13.04 -17.65
N GLU A 209 6.69 -13.35 -17.56
CA GLU A 209 7.46 -13.91 -18.68
C GLU A 209 6.95 -15.29 -19.14
N ALA A 210 6.18 -16.02 -18.32
CA ALA A 210 5.58 -17.28 -18.73
C ALA A 210 4.54 -17.12 -19.86
N ARG A 211 4.11 -15.87 -20.14
CA ARG A 211 3.15 -15.54 -21.20
C ARG A 211 3.76 -15.50 -22.60
N PHE A 212 5.09 -15.49 -22.75
CA PHE A 212 5.72 -15.30 -24.08
C PHE A 212 5.51 -16.44 -25.07
N ASP A 213 5.35 -17.69 -24.62
CA ASP A 213 4.98 -18.81 -25.48
C ASP A 213 3.47 -18.75 -25.75
N ILE A 214 3.06 -17.87 -26.66
CA ILE A 214 1.65 -17.62 -26.96
C ILE A 214 0.99 -18.81 -27.68
N ASN A 215 1.76 -19.61 -28.45
CA ASN A 215 1.27 -20.80 -29.14
C ASN A 215 1.83 -22.12 -28.57
N ARG A 216 1.02 -22.75 -27.71
CA ARG A 216 1.30 -24.08 -27.13
C ARG A 216 0.67 -25.27 -27.85
N SER A 217 0.24 -25.11 -29.11
CA SER A 217 -0.49 -26.17 -29.83
C SER A 217 0.37 -27.39 -30.17
N THR A 218 1.70 -27.26 -30.12
CA THR A 218 2.65 -28.31 -30.51
C THR A 218 3.52 -28.71 -29.32
N ALA A 219 3.47 -29.98 -28.93
CA ALA A 219 4.16 -30.48 -27.73
C ALA A 219 5.69 -30.33 -27.80
N GLN A 220 6.28 -30.35 -29.00
CA GLN A 220 7.73 -30.23 -29.22
C GLN A 220 8.26 -28.80 -29.06
N THR A 221 7.38 -27.80 -29.07
CA THR A 221 7.74 -26.37 -28.95
C THR A 221 7.08 -25.74 -27.73
N LEU A 222 6.59 -26.56 -26.80
CA LEU A 222 6.10 -26.10 -25.51
C LEU A 222 7.23 -25.36 -24.78
N ASP A 223 6.90 -24.23 -24.14
CA ASP A 223 7.87 -23.42 -23.40
C ASP A 223 9.02 -22.93 -24.28
N ARG A 224 8.76 -22.66 -25.57
CA ARG A 224 9.71 -22.11 -26.52
C ARG A 224 9.04 -21.01 -27.34
N VAL A 225 9.71 -19.87 -27.49
CA VAL A 225 9.27 -18.84 -28.43
C VAL A 225 9.90 -19.09 -29.79
N ASP A 226 9.09 -19.37 -30.81
CA ASP A 226 9.54 -19.62 -32.17
C ASP A 226 8.67 -18.96 -33.25
N GLY A 227 8.89 -19.36 -34.51
CA GLY A 227 8.16 -18.78 -35.65
C GLY A 227 6.65 -19.00 -35.59
N SER A 228 6.19 -20.00 -34.84
CA SER A 228 4.78 -20.26 -34.61
C SER A 228 4.18 -19.18 -33.72
N ASP A 229 4.85 -18.80 -32.63
CA ASP A 229 4.43 -17.69 -31.77
C ASP A 229 4.35 -16.38 -32.55
N LEU A 230 5.41 -16.07 -33.31
CA LEU A 230 5.41 -14.88 -34.16
C LEU A 230 4.26 -14.90 -35.18
N ALA A 231 3.93 -16.05 -35.76
CA ALA A 231 2.78 -16.17 -36.65
C ALA A 231 1.47 -15.90 -35.91
N TRP A 232 1.31 -16.40 -34.69
CA TRP A 232 0.12 -16.13 -33.85
C TRP A 232 -0.04 -14.66 -33.50
N LEU A 233 1.04 -13.99 -33.10
CA LEU A 233 1.03 -12.54 -32.88
C LEU A 233 0.66 -11.80 -34.16
N SER A 234 1.23 -12.20 -35.31
CA SER A 234 0.98 -11.54 -36.60
C SER A 234 -0.48 -11.57 -37.05
N PHE A 235 -1.26 -12.59 -36.65
CA PHE A 235 -2.70 -12.65 -36.96
C PHE A 235 -3.52 -11.60 -36.21
N ALA A 236 -3.07 -11.20 -35.02
CA ALA A 236 -3.70 -10.19 -34.20
C ALA A 236 -3.05 -8.81 -34.33
N TYR A 237 -1.88 -8.69 -34.97
CA TYR A 237 -1.14 -7.43 -35.05
C TYR A 237 -1.97 -6.26 -35.62
N GLY A 238 -1.94 -5.14 -34.91
CA GLY A 238 -2.70 -3.93 -35.17
C GLY A 238 -4.20 -4.07 -34.87
N SER A 239 -4.58 -4.96 -33.95
CA SER A 239 -5.96 -5.08 -33.45
C SER A 239 -6.10 -4.57 -32.03
N ASP A 240 -7.33 -4.24 -31.66
CA ASP A 240 -7.72 -3.86 -30.30
C ASP A 240 -8.81 -4.80 -29.77
N GLU A 241 -9.14 -4.69 -28.49
CA GLU A 241 -10.09 -5.59 -27.81
C GLU A 241 -11.50 -5.66 -28.41
N VAL A 242 -11.92 -4.70 -29.24
CA VAL A 242 -13.26 -4.73 -29.86
C VAL A 242 -13.28 -5.49 -31.18
N GLU A 243 -12.12 -5.81 -31.74
CA GLU A 243 -11.99 -6.51 -33.00
C GLU A 243 -11.99 -8.03 -32.84
N ALA A 244 -12.69 -8.75 -33.73
CA ALA A 244 -12.78 -10.21 -33.68
C ALA A 244 -11.44 -10.95 -33.89
N ARG A 245 -10.43 -10.27 -34.44
CA ARG A 245 -9.08 -10.81 -34.65
C ARG A 245 -8.16 -10.60 -33.45
N PHE A 246 -8.61 -9.87 -32.43
CA PHE A 246 -7.86 -9.66 -31.21
C PHE A 246 -7.58 -10.98 -30.50
N ASN A 247 -6.37 -11.08 -29.97
CA ASN A 247 -5.94 -12.21 -29.17
C ASN A 247 -5.26 -11.68 -27.92
N ALA A 248 -5.90 -11.87 -26.76
CA ALA A 248 -5.37 -11.42 -25.47
C ALA A 248 -4.03 -12.07 -25.10
N ASP A 249 -3.72 -13.25 -25.65
CA ASP A 249 -2.40 -13.86 -25.46
C ASP A 249 -1.32 -13.11 -26.28
N ALA A 250 -1.68 -12.47 -27.39
CA ALA A 250 -0.75 -11.67 -28.20
C ALA A 250 -0.57 -10.23 -27.69
N ASP A 251 -1.47 -9.73 -26.84
CA ASP A 251 -1.35 -8.50 -26.05
C ASP A 251 -0.54 -8.83 -24.77
N LEU A 252 0.78 -8.86 -24.92
CA LEU A 252 1.71 -9.27 -23.88
C LEU A 252 1.82 -8.19 -22.80
N ASP A 253 1.88 -6.91 -23.17
CA ASP A 253 1.98 -5.85 -22.16
C ASP A 253 0.65 -5.47 -21.51
N GLY A 254 -0.49 -5.93 -22.04
CA GLY A 254 -1.82 -5.81 -21.47
C GLY A 254 -2.48 -4.45 -21.70
N ASP A 255 -1.94 -3.61 -22.59
CA ASP A 255 -2.43 -2.26 -22.86
C ASP A 255 -3.75 -2.25 -23.66
N GLY A 256 -4.15 -3.40 -24.20
CA GLY A 256 -5.38 -3.59 -24.99
C GLY A 256 -5.18 -3.45 -26.50
N LEU A 257 -3.95 -3.28 -26.97
CA LEU A 257 -3.57 -3.28 -28.37
C LEU A 257 -2.57 -4.42 -28.60
N VAL A 258 -2.66 -5.06 -29.77
CA VAL A 258 -1.55 -5.92 -30.23
C VAL A 258 -0.70 -5.10 -31.18
N ASP A 259 0.46 -4.63 -30.74
CA ASP A 259 1.26 -3.66 -31.49
C ASP A 259 2.78 -3.93 -31.47
N GLY A 260 3.57 -2.89 -31.74
CA GLY A 260 5.02 -2.97 -31.79
C GLY A 260 5.68 -3.26 -30.44
N TRP A 261 5.04 -2.92 -29.32
CA TRP A 261 5.52 -3.23 -27.97
C TRP A 261 5.41 -4.72 -27.68
N ASP A 262 4.29 -5.37 -28.03
CA ASP A 262 4.17 -6.82 -27.92
C ASP A 262 5.17 -7.56 -28.79
N LEU A 263 5.34 -7.10 -30.03
CA LEU A 263 6.34 -7.67 -30.92
C LEU A 263 7.75 -7.51 -30.35
N ALA A 264 8.06 -6.36 -29.75
CA ALA A 264 9.35 -6.12 -29.12
C ALA A 264 9.58 -7.08 -27.94
N LEU A 265 8.58 -7.26 -27.09
CA LEU A 265 8.60 -8.20 -25.98
C LEU A 265 8.81 -9.65 -26.45
N LEU A 266 8.01 -10.11 -27.41
CA LEU A 266 8.16 -11.45 -28.01
C LEU A 266 9.55 -11.63 -28.64
N SER A 267 10.04 -10.60 -29.34
CA SER A 267 11.34 -10.63 -30.01
C SER A 267 12.53 -10.72 -29.04
N ALA A 268 12.37 -10.20 -27.81
CA ALA A 268 13.40 -10.21 -26.79
C ALA A 268 13.76 -11.63 -26.33
N VAL A 269 12.81 -12.57 -26.46
CA VAL A 269 12.99 -13.98 -26.07
C VAL A 269 12.92 -14.95 -27.24
N PHE A 270 12.91 -14.46 -28.48
CA PHE A 270 12.75 -15.30 -29.67
C PHE A 270 13.89 -16.32 -29.80
N GLY A 271 13.52 -17.59 -29.94
CA GLY A 271 14.46 -18.72 -30.01
C GLY A 271 14.92 -19.26 -28.66
N HIS A 272 14.48 -18.66 -27.55
CA HIS A 272 14.73 -19.17 -26.20
C HIS A 272 13.66 -20.14 -25.74
N CYS A 273 14.00 -20.93 -24.72
CA CYS A 273 13.09 -21.84 -24.04
C CYS A 273 13.02 -21.48 -22.55
N PHE A 274 11.83 -21.62 -21.97
CA PHE A 274 11.54 -21.28 -20.58
C PHE A 274 11.75 -22.49 -19.68
N ASP A 275 12.56 -22.32 -18.63
CA ASP A 275 12.83 -23.37 -17.64
C ASP A 275 11.92 -23.31 -16.41
N GLY A 276 10.96 -22.37 -16.41
CA GLY A 276 10.09 -22.07 -15.26
C GLY A 276 10.50 -20.82 -14.49
N GLU A 277 11.70 -20.29 -14.74
CA GLU A 277 12.20 -19.07 -14.11
C GLU A 277 12.71 -18.05 -15.14
N THR A 278 13.41 -18.50 -16.18
CA THR A 278 14.04 -17.62 -17.18
C THR A 278 13.99 -18.20 -18.60
N TRP A 279 14.07 -17.31 -19.58
CA TRP A 279 14.21 -17.67 -20.99
C TRP A 279 15.69 -17.79 -21.37
N SER A 280 16.11 -18.97 -21.85
CA SER A 280 17.46 -19.13 -22.42
C SER A 280 17.51 -20.10 -23.60
N ASP A 281 18.47 -19.88 -24.49
CA ASP A 281 18.86 -20.76 -25.59
C ASP A 281 19.62 -22.01 -25.10
N SER A 282 20.23 -21.94 -23.93
CA SER A 282 20.92 -23.10 -23.32
C SER A 282 19.95 -24.23 -22.97
N TYR A 283 18.76 -23.89 -22.49
CA TYR A 283 17.72 -24.83 -22.07
C TYR A 283 17.06 -25.54 -23.26
N CYS A 284 16.95 -24.87 -24.41
CA CYS A 284 16.41 -25.49 -25.62
C CYS A 284 17.17 -26.77 -26.03
N ASN A 285 18.48 -26.82 -25.79
CA ASN A 285 19.30 -27.99 -26.11
C ASN A 285 19.04 -29.19 -25.18
N THR A 286 18.46 -28.95 -23.99
CA THR A 286 18.11 -30.02 -23.05
C THR A 286 16.75 -30.65 -23.34
N MET A 287 15.79 -29.91 -23.92
CA MET A 287 14.51 -30.46 -24.37
C MET A 287 14.62 -31.32 -25.64
N ALA A 288 15.66 -31.11 -26.46
CA ALA A 288 15.85 -31.81 -27.73
C ALA A 288 16.43 -33.23 -27.61
N ARG A 289 16.55 -33.79 -26.40
CA ARG A 289 17.05 -35.14 -26.10
C ARG A 289 15.97 -36.00 -25.47
#